data_AF-A0A524PLK5-F1
#
_entry.id   AF-A0A524PLK5-F1
#
_cell.length_a   1.000
_cell.length_b   1.000
_cell.length_c   1.000
_cell.angle_alpha   90.00
_cell.angle_beta   90.00
_cell.angle_gamma   90.00
#
_symmetry.space_group_name_H-M   'P 1'
#
loop_
_entity.id
_entity.type
_entity.pdbx_description
1 polymer ?
#
loop_
_entity_poly.entity_id
_entity_poly.type
_entity_poly.pdbx_seq_one_letter_code
_entity_poly.pdbx_strand_id
1 'polypeptide(L)'
;MKNIHYIIPIFILILVPPINGFGNKINPEAFDLAFNNLQDSDTLLPANRIIIDSFELELLPPSSGVHFFKEGLIFLAPSKSNKRMIDRHLSFGNIGSLFAAITDSGLYNPSPFFESTSIPIPPDGLTFKDDYSVAYYSKLSKDDGRVRIYQAKSGDSQTGIEWIFDELPLGFCMDNNYSHPALSFDGNIMIFSSDMPESTGGMDLFIVHLVEGGWSSPEKLKSGINSPGNELFAFLDDNNNLFFASDGLEGLGGFDVFFSRYNGTDWESPMNLTGVINSEMDEVAFTLSPGAGKEGFFTTRDRSGKGGMQLYRIKIDESYYAETSRAIPEVLYSIALSELNLTAMERSEAQRIEAERLEQERLAAETLAAETLLAEQQKAERLAAEKLEADRMSAEKLDAERLAAEILAAEKLASQKREADEREAERIAQQNTNSKEVVTYRVQFIANTKSKGRIEVTIDGTTYRTREYYYKGGWRMTIGDFSNIEDAITLQGKCRKEGYGEAFVAAFVNGTRSLDMSLFKR
;
A
#
# COMPACT_ATOMS: atom_id res chain seq x y z
N MET A 1 45.19 -45.10 42.87
CA MET A 1 44.60 -44.62 44.13
C MET A 1 43.84 -43.32 43.82
N LYS A 2 42.69 -43.16 44.48
CA LYS A 2 41.55 -42.31 44.15
C LYS A 2 41.88 -40.81 43.95
N ASN A 3 41.40 -40.24 42.85
CA ASN A 3 41.09 -38.80 42.76
C ASN A 3 39.66 -38.60 43.26
N ILE A 4 39.50 -37.66 44.20
CA ILE A 4 38.23 -37.27 44.80
C ILE A 4 37.72 -36.05 44.03
N HIS A 5 36.58 -36.19 43.34
CA HIS A 5 35.78 -35.04 42.88
C HIS A 5 34.65 -34.79 43.89
N TYR A 6 34.54 -33.55 44.34
CA TYR A 6 33.45 -33.06 45.17
C TYR A 6 32.17 -33.02 44.31
N ILE A 7 31.16 -33.78 44.72
CA ILE A 7 29.79 -33.68 44.23
C ILE A 7 29.08 -32.68 45.14
N ILE A 8 28.55 -31.60 44.57
CA ILE A 8 27.59 -30.71 45.22
C ILE A 8 26.20 -31.16 44.72
N PRO A 9 25.31 -31.70 45.58
CA PRO A 9 23.94 -31.98 45.19
C PRO A 9 23.10 -30.71 45.38
N ILE A 10 22.55 -30.17 44.28
CA ILE A 10 21.51 -29.16 44.35
C ILE A 10 20.16 -29.89 44.30
N PHE A 11 19.54 -30.05 45.47
CA PHE A 11 18.12 -30.34 45.60
C PHE A 11 17.34 -29.05 45.31
N ILE A 12 16.50 -29.03 44.28
CA ILE A 12 15.42 -28.04 44.16
C ILE A 12 14.09 -28.78 44.35
N LEU A 13 13.55 -28.62 45.55
CA LEU A 13 12.21 -28.98 45.94
C LEU A 13 11.26 -27.88 45.42
N ILE A 14 10.50 -28.14 44.34
CA ILE A 14 9.42 -27.24 43.94
C ILE A 14 8.17 -27.64 44.73
N LEU A 15 7.92 -26.90 45.81
CA LEU A 15 6.62 -26.88 46.49
C LEU A 15 5.62 -26.19 45.56
N VAL A 16 4.63 -26.95 45.07
CA VAL A 16 3.42 -26.41 44.43
C VAL A 16 2.54 -25.81 45.54
N PRO A 17 2.19 -24.51 45.53
CA PRO A 17 1.20 -23.98 46.45
C PRO A 17 -0.21 -24.33 45.94
N PRO A 18 -1.20 -24.51 46.84
CA PRO A 18 -2.58 -24.74 46.42
C PRO A 18 -3.18 -23.41 45.95
N ILE A 19 -3.70 -23.37 44.72
CA ILE A 19 -4.36 -22.19 44.17
C ILE A 19 -5.85 -22.25 44.52
N ASN A 20 -6.21 -21.52 45.58
CA ASN A 20 -7.58 -21.04 45.79
C ASN A 20 -7.68 -19.59 45.31
N GLY A 21 -8.63 -19.32 44.41
CA GLY A 21 -9.37 -18.05 44.35
C GLY A 21 -8.76 -16.85 43.60
N PHE A 22 -9.48 -16.46 42.54
CA PHE A 22 -9.67 -15.11 41.99
C PHE A 22 -8.47 -14.31 41.43
N GLY A 23 -8.48 -14.19 40.09
CA GLY A 23 -8.28 -12.97 39.30
C GLY A 23 -7.16 -11.99 39.65
N ASN A 24 -6.08 -12.00 38.87
CA ASN A 24 -5.58 -10.82 38.13
C ASN A 24 -4.26 -11.11 37.41
N LYS A 25 -4.15 -10.52 36.21
CA LYS A 25 -2.95 -10.09 35.47
C LYS A 25 -1.67 -10.93 35.63
N ILE A 26 -1.34 -11.65 34.55
CA ILE A 26 -0.05 -12.30 34.34
C ILE A 26 1.06 -11.24 34.49
N ASN A 27 1.98 -11.49 35.43
CA ASN A 27 3.17 -10.67 35.67
C ASN A 27 4.21 -10.92 34.57
N PRO A 28 4.63 -9.90 33.79
CA PRO A 28 5.60 -10.06 32.70
C PRO A 28 6.95 -10.64 33.15
N GLU A 29 7.39 -10.38 34.38
CA GLU A 29 8.69 -10.89 34.89
C GLU A 29 8.65 -12.38 35.25
N ALA A 30 7.46 -12.94 35.52
CA ALA A 30 7.29 -14.38 35.70
C ALA A 30 7.34 -15.15 34.36
N PHE A 31 7.08 -14.45 33.25
CA PHE A 31 7.14 -14.97 31.89
C PHE A 31 8.59 -15.12 31.42
N ASP A 32 9.46 -14.14 31.71
CA ASP A 32 10.89 -14.18 31.35
C ASP A 32 11.67 -15.29 32.08
N LEU A 33 11.26 -15.65 33.30
CA LEU A 33 11.90 -16.72 34.08
C LEU A 33 11.48 -18.13 33.63
N ALA A 34 10.27 -18.30 33.10
CA ALA A 34 9.86 -19.53 32.43
C ALA A 34 10.55 -19.67 31.05
N PHE A 35 10.78 -18.54 30.37
CA PHE A 35 11.40 -18.46 29.05
C PHE A 35 12.91 -18.72 29.05
N ASN A 36 13.66 -18.21 30.04
CA ASN A 36 15.11 -18.49 30.13
C ASN A 36 15.41 -19.97 30.45
N ASN A 37 14.46 -20.71 31.05
CA ASN A 37 14.57 -22.15 31.22
C ASN A 37 14.20 -22.96 29.96
N LEU A 38 13.61 -22.32 28.94
CA LEU A 38 13.32 -22.92 27.63
C LEU A 38 14.39 -22.59 26.58
N GLN A 39 15.18 -21.53 26.79
CA GLN A 39 16.24 -21.09 25.88
C GLN A 39 17.57 -21.84 26.07
N ASP A 40 17.81 -22.46 27.23
CA ASP A 40 19.09 -23.09 27.59
C ASP A 40 19.10 -24.64 27.52
N SER A 41 18.16 -25.24 26.79
CA SER A 41 18.34 -26.63 26.35
C SER A 41 18.13 -26.76 24.85
N ASP A 42 18.97 -27.59 24.23
CA ASP A 42 18.71 -28.37 23.02
C ASP A 42 17.44 -29.25 23.20
N THR A 43 16.32 -28.63 23.59
CA THR A 43 15.00 -29.25 23.66
C THR A 43 14.47 -29.27 22.25
N LEU A 44 14.81 -30.36 21.58
CA LEU A 44 14.20 -30.84 20.34
C LEU A 44 12.70 -30.50 20.32
N LEU A 45 12.24 -30.02 19.15
CA LEU A 45 10.83 -29.76 18.85
C LEU A 45 9.94 -30.82 19.51
N PRO A 46 8.79 -30.45 20.11
CA PRO A 46 7.94 -31.41 20.79
C PRO A 46 7.37 -32.48 19.84
N ALA A 47 7.52 -32.33 18.52
CA ALA A 47 7.28 -33.36 17.50
C ALA A 47 8.14 -34.63 17.67
N ASN A 48 9.34 -34.57 18.26
CA ASN A 48 10.20 -35.75 18.50
C ASN A 48 9.70 -36.65 19.66
N ARG A 49 8.47 -36.47 20.13
CA ARG A 49 7.89 -37.17 21.29
C ARG A 49 6.81 -38.18 20.88
N ILE A 50 6.34 -38.09 19.65
CA ILE A 50 5.34 -38.97 19.06
C ILE A 50 5.89 -39.48 17.73
N ILE A 51 5.70 -40.76 17.48
CA ILE A 51 5.98 -41.42 16.21
C ILE A 51 4.65 -41.57 15.48
N ILE A 52 4.58 -41.08 14.24
CA ILE A 52 3.43 -41.23 13.37
C ILE A 52 3.87 -41.93 12.09
N ASP A 53 3.39 -43.15 11.89
CA ASP A 53 3.73 -43.97 10.74
C ASP A 53 2.45 -44.39 10.00
N SER A 54 2.55 -44.51 8.67
CA SER A 54 1.49 -45.16 7.89
C SER A 54 1.31 -46.60 8.35
N PHE A 55 0.08 -46.99 8.65
CA PHE A 55 -0.27 -48.36 9.00
C PHE A 55 -0.84 -49.09 7.77
N GLU A 56 -0.29 -50.26 7.45
CA GLU A 56 -0.74 -51.06 6.32
C GLU A 56 -2.07 -51.76 6.64
N LEU A 57 -3.17 -51.07 6.36
CA LEU A 57 -4.53 -51.61 6.40
C LEU A 57 -5.39 -50.88 5.36
N GLU A 58 -5.99 -51.64 4.44
CA GLU A 58 -6.98 -51.09 3.52
C GLU A 58 -8.28 -50.79 4.27
N LEU A 59 -8.65 -49.52 4.36
CA LEU A 59 -9.91 -49.09 4.94
C LEU A 59 -11.04 -49.20 3.90
N LEU A 60 -12.11 -49.90 4.27
CA LEU A 60 -13.25 -50.15 3.39
C LEU A 60 -14.48 -49.35 3.81
N PRO A 61 -15.16 -48.65 2.87
CA PRO A 61 -16.45 -48.03 3.14
C PRO A 61 -17.50 -49.05 3.65
N PRO A 62 -18.46 -48.63 4.48
CA PRO A 62 -18.71 -47.25 4.90
C PRO A 62 -17.77 -46.73 6.01
N SER A 63 -16.83 -47.53 6.50
CA SER A 63 -15.87 -47.10 7.52
C SER A 63 -14.90 -46.07 6.99
N SER A 64 -14.56 -45.08 7.81
CA SER A 64 -13.42 -44.19 7.64
C SER A 64 -12.29 -44.47 8.63
N GLY A 65 -12.41 -45.49 9.50
CA GLY A 65 -11.35 -45.80 10.45
C GLY A 65 -11.42 -47.19 11.07
N VAL A 66 -10.81 -47.31 12.24
CA VAL A 66 -10.72 -48.51 13.09
C VAL A 66 -11.19 -48.17 14.49
N HIS A 67 -11.41 -49.17 15.33
CA HIS A 67 -11.74 -48.96 16.73
C HIS A 67 -10.99 -49.94 17.63
N PHE A 68 -10.50 -49.47 18.78
CA PHE A 68 -9.88 -50.36 19.75
C PHE A 68 -10.91 -51.25 20.44
N PHE A 69 -10.55 -52.51 20.64
CA PHE A 69 -11.28 -53.43 21.49
C PHE A 69 -10.28 -54.22 22.33
N LYS A 70 -10.19 -53.90 23.62
CA LYS A 70 -9.10 -54.40 24.48
C LYS A 70 -7.74 -54.06 23.84
N GLU A 71 -6.86 -55.05 23.70
CA GLU A 71 -5.52 -54.92 23.11
C GLU A 71 -5.49 -55.05 21.57
N GLY A 72 -6.65 -55.06 20.92
CA GLY A 72 -6.77 -55.28 19.47
C GLY A 72 -7.54 -54.19 18.74
N LEU A 73 -7.66 -54.33 17.43
CA LEU A 73 -8.48 -53.46 16.57
C LEU A 73 -9.66 -54.21 15.98
N ILE A 74 -10.78 -53.51 15.91
CA ILE A 74 -11.90 -53.81 15.05
C ILE A 74 -11.76 -53.00 13.76
N PHE A 75 -11.92 -53.67 12.62
CA PHE A 75 -11.83 -53.07 11.29
C PHE A 75 -12.75 -53.79 10.30
N LEU A 76 -13.05 -53.16 9.17
CA LEU A 76 -13.82 -53.80 8.10
C LEU A 76 -12.89 -54.51 7.10
N ALA A 77 -13.23 -55.74 6.74
CA ALA A 77 -12.52 -56.50 5.72
C ALA A 77 -13.47 -57.42 4.92
N PRO A 78 -13.07 -57.88 3.72
CA PRO A 78 -13.87 -58.83 2.95
C PRO A 78 -13.96 -60.18 3.67
N SER A 79 -15.17 -60.70 3.87
CA SER A 79 -15.49 -61.93 4.61
C SER A 79 -14.76 -63.22 4.17
N LYS A 80 -14.13 -63.23 2.99
CA LYS A 80 -13.39 -64.39 2.47
C LYS A 80 -11.86 -64.32 2.67
N SER A 81 -11.31 -63.21 3.16
CA SER A 81 -9.87 -63.12 3.47
C SER A 81 -9.41 -64.10 4.56
N ASN A 82 -10.34 -64.57 5.41
CA ASN A 82 -10.09 -65.59 6.44
C ASN A 82 -10.08 -67.05 5.91
N LYS A 83 -10.28 -67.29 4.59
CA LYS A 83 -10.17 -68.64 3.99
C LYS A 83 -9.07 -68.63 2.92
N ARG A 84 -7.97 -69.36 3.14
CA ARG A 84 -6.90 -69.59 2.14
C ARG A 84 -7.51 -70.04 0.80
N MET A 85 -7.61 -69.16 -0.21
CA MET A 85 -8.07 -69.51 -1.57
C MET A 85 -7.36 -68.67 -2.65
N ILE A 86 -7.24 -69.28 -3.84
CA ILE A 86 -6.43 -68.83 -5.01
C ILE A 86 -7.09 -67.66 -5.74
N ASP A 87 -6.29 -66.67 -6.16
CA ASP A 87 -6.64 -65.35 -6.74
C ASP A 87 -7.63 -65.32 -7.92
N ARG A 88 -7.85 -66.43 -8.62
CA ARG A 88 -8.57 -66.44 -9.91
C ARG A 88 -10.10 -66.51 -9.83
N HIS A 89 -10.68 -66.49 -8.62
CA HIS A 89 -12.13 -66.56 -8.37
C HIS A 89 -12.63 -65.46 -7.41
N LEU A 90 -12.12 -64.24 -7.56
CA LEU A 90 -12.61 -63.05 -6.83
C LEU A 90 -14.00 -62.63 -7.34
N SER A 91 -15.05 -63.28 -6.82
CA SER A 91 -16.38 -62.66 -6.77
C SER A 91 -16.43 -61.84 -5.48
N PHE A 92 -16.64 -60.51 -5.59
CA PHE A 92 -16.69 -59.55 -4.48
C PHE A 92 -17.46 -60.13 -3.28
N GLY A 93 -16.76 -60.39 -2.17
CA GLY A 93 -17.34 -60.94 -0.96
C GLY A 93 -18.08 -59.89 -0.13
N ASN A 94 -18.98 -60.31 0.76
CA ASN A 94 -19.59 -59.41 1.75
C ASN A 94 -18.49 -58.80 2.64
N ILE A 95 -18.60 -57.52 3.00
CA ILE A 95 -17.73 -56.87 3.99
C ILE A 95 -18.23 -57.24 5.39
N GLY A 96 -17.32 -57.56 6.31
CA GLY A 96 -17.65 -57.86 7.70
C GLY A 96 -16.67 -57.19 8.67
N SER A 97 -17.09 -57.07 9.93
CA SER A 97 -16.25 -56.56 11.03
C SER A 97 -15.37 -57.69 11.55
N LEU A 98 -14.05 -57.47 11.52
CA LEU A 98 -13.05 -58.40 12.05
C LEU A 98 -12.36 -57.76 13.25
N PHE A 99 -11.91 -58.61 14.16
CA PHE A 99 -11.04 -58.27 15.27
C PHE A 99 -9.66 -58.89 15.04
N ALA A 100 -8.59 -58.16 15.30
CA ALA A 100 -7.23 -58.70 15.29
C ALA A 100 -6.38 -58.09 16.43
N ALA A 101 -5.43 -58.87 16.93
CA ALA A 101 -4.43 -58.34 17.85
C ALA A 101 -3.46 -57.41 17.11
N ILE A 102 -3.05 -56.33 17.76
CA ILE A 102 -2.08 -55.38 17.21
C ILE A 102 -0.67 -55.86 17.54
N THR A 103 0.23 -55.78 16.57
CA THR A 103 1.66 -56.03 16.75
C THR A 103 2.47 -54.89 16.13
N ASP A 104 3.78 -54.88 16.33
CA ASP A 104 4.66 -53.92 15.64
C ASP A 104 4.71 -54.15 14.12
N SER A 105 4.46 -55.38 13.67
CA SER A 105 4.46 -55.74 12.24
C SER A 105 3.08 -55.67 11.58
N GLY A 106 2.06 -55.13 12.27
CA GLY A 106 0.68 -55.03 11.76
C GLY A 106 -0.32 -55.86 12.56
N LEU A 107 -1.36 -56.38 11.89
CA LEU A 107 -2.44 -57.13 12.51
C LEU A 107 -2.21 -58.63 12.51
N TYR A 108 -2.45 -59.28 13.65
CA TYR A 108 -2.24 -60.71 13.83
C TYR A 108 -3.56 -61.47 14.07
N ASN A 109 -3.71 -62.60 13.36
CA ASN A 109 -4.78 -63.57 13.51
C ASN A 109 -6.20 -62.95 13.49
N PRO A 110 -6.61 -62.32 12.39
CA PRO A 110 -7.92 -61.68 12.31
C PRO A 110 -9.05 -62.71 12.36
N SER A 111 -10.07 -62.45 13.20
CA SER A 111 -11.26 -63.29 13.34
C SER A 111 -12.54 -62.44 13.21
N PRO A 112 -13.67 -63.01 12.77
CA PRO A 112 -14.95 -62.29 12.76
C PRO A 112 -15.29 -61.76 14.16
N PHE A 113 -15.80 -60.53 14.25
CA PHE A 113 -16.21 -59.91 15.52
C PHE A 113 -17.73 -59.92 15.72
N PHE A 114 -18.49 -59.57 14.68
CA PHE A 114 -19.95 -59.59 14.68
C PHE A 114 -20.47 -60.67 13.73
N GLU A 115 -20.60 -61.90 14.21
CA GLU A 115 -20.99 -63.06 13.37
C GLU A 115 -22.44 -62.99 12.84
N SER A 116 -23.31 -62.14 13.42
CA SER A 116 -24.76 -62.14 13.20
C SER A 116 -25.33 -60.90 12.50
N THR A 117 -24.51 -59.94 12.06
CA THR A 117 -25.02 -58.69 11.46
C THR A 117 -25.19 -58.79 9.94
N SER A 118 -26.33 -58.31 9.43
CA SER A 118 -26.63 -58.29 7.99
C SER A 118 -26.07 -57.07 7.25
N ILE A 119 -25.54 -56.08 7.98
CA ILE A 119 -24.96 -54.84 7.48
C ILE A 119 -23.65 -54.62 8.26
N PRO A 120 -22.53 -54.26 7.60
CA PRO A 120 -21.29 -53.95 8.31
C PRO A 120 -21.49 -52.76 9.25
N ILE A 121 -21.08 -52.92 10.51
CA ILE A 121 -21.03 -51.84 11.49
C ILE A 121 -19.70 -51.11 11.30
N PRO A 122 -19.70 -49.80 10.97
CA PRO A 122 -18.46 -49.02 10.85
C PRO A 122 -17.74 -48.95 12.21
N PRO A 123 -16.45 -49.34 12.30
CA PRO A 123 -15.63 -49.16 13.49
C PRO A 123 -15.60 -47.73 14.02
N ASP A 124 -15.49 -46.72 13.17
CA ASP A 124 -15.53 -45.30 13.58
C ASP A 124 -16.92 -44.83 14.08
N GLY A 125 -17.95 -45.65 13.85
CA GLY A 125 -19.29 -45.46 14.35
C GLY A 125 -19.64 -46.35 15.55
N LEU A 126 -18.64 -46.96 16.20
CA LEU A 126 -18.78 -47.93 17.29
C LEU A 126 -18.10 -47.39 18.57
N THR A 127 -18.69 -47.66 19.74
CA THR A 127 -18.09 -47.38 21.05
C THR A 127 -18.53 -48.42 22.07
N PHE A 128 -17.75 -48.61 23.12
CA PHE A 128 -17.99 -49.62 24.15
C PHE A 128 -18.00 -48.99 25.54
N LYS A 129 -18.79 -49.58 26.44
CA LYS A 129 -18.57 -49.41 27.88
C LYS A 129 -17.22 -50.01 28.26
N ASP A 130 -16.56 -49.44 29.27
CA ASP A 130 -15.23 -49.83 29.78
C ASP A 130 -15.05 -51.33 30.06
N ASP A 131 -16.10 -51.99 30.55
CA ASP A 131 -16.15 -53.42 30.83
C ASP A 131 -16.51 -54.28 29.61
N TYR A 132 -16.73 -53.67 28.45
CA TYR A 132 -17.17 -54.32 27.20
C TYR A 132 -18.49 -55.08 27.32
N SER A 133 -19.33 -54.76 28.32
CA SER A 133 -20.65 -55.37 28.51
C SER A 133 -21.70 -54.83 27.52
N VAL A 134 -21.51 -53.59 27.06
CA VAL A 134 -22.43 -52.90 26.16
C VAL A 134 -21.64 -52.20 25.06
N ALA A 135 -22.15 -52.26 23.83
CA ALA A 135 -21.68 -51.51 22.68
C ALA A 135 -22.79 -50.60 22.17
N TYR A 136 -22.42 -49.40 21.73
CA TYR A 136 -23.30 -48.50 20.99
C TYR A 136 -22.73 -48.29 19.60
N TYR A 137 -23.58 -48.29 18.59
CA TYR A 137 -23.12 -48.21 17.21
C TYR A 137 -24.09 -47.52 16.26
N SER A 138 -23.51 -46.88 15.26
CA SER A 138 -24.23 -46.25 14.14
C SER A 138 -24.65 -47.30 13.12
N LYS A 139 -25.90 -47.24 12.67
CA LYS A 139 -26.41 -48.12 11.63
C LYS A 139 -27.42 -47.40 10.76
N LEU A 140 -27.30 -47.60 9.45
CA LEU A 140 -28.25 -47.11 8.47
C LEU A 140 -29.57 -47.88 8.60
N SER A 141 -30.65 -47.14 8.85
CA SER A 141 -32.03 -47.64 8.80
C SER A 141 -32.41 -47.94 7.35
N LYS A 142 -32.92 -49.16 7.09
CA LYS A 142 -33.41 -49.53 5.75
C LYS A 142 -34.77 -48.92 5.43
N ASP A 143 -35.51 -48.48 6.44
CA ASP A 143 -36.89 -48.03 6.29
C ASP A 143 -36.95 -46.60 5.73
N ASP A 144 -36.08 -45.71 6.24
CA ASP A 144 -36.05 -44.30 5.89
C ASP A 144 -34.67 -43.78 5.45
N GLY A 145 -33.66 -44.65 5.40
CA GLY A 145 -32.32 -44.28 4.94
C GLY A 145 -31.54 -43.38 5.90
N ARG A 146 -31.98 -43.22 7.15
CA ARG A 146 -31.30 -42.41 8.17
C ARG A 146 -30.35 -43.24 9.01
N VAL A 147 -29.23 -42.66 9.41
CA VAL A 147 -28.33 -43.31 10.38
C VAL A 147 -28.91 -43.11 11.78
N ARG A 148 -28.98 -44.17 12.59
CA ARG A 148 -29.37 -44.10 13.99
C ARG A 148 -28.38 -44.86 14.87
N ILE A 149 -28.38 -44.55 16.16
CA ILE A 149 -27.57 -45.24 17.16
C ILE A 149 -28.39 -46.39 17.75
N TYR A 150 -27.78 -47.57 17.81
CA TYR A 150 -28.33 -48.79 18.38
C TYR A 150 -27.44 -49.28 19.50
N GLN A 151 -27.94 -50.25 20.25
CA GLN A 151 -27.24 -50.90 21.36
C GLN A 151 -27.07 -52.39 21.06
N ALA A 152 -25.96 -52.95 21.52
CA ALA A 152 -25.77 -54.39 21.66
C ALA A 152 -25.22 -54.71 23.04
N LYS A 153 -25.62 -55.85 23.60
CA LYS A 153 -25.09 -56.36 24.88
C LYS A 153 -24.24 -57.58 24.61
N SER A 154 -23.10 -57.68 25.27
CA SER A 154 -22.31 -58.91 25.21
C SER A 154 -22.98 -59.98 26.07
N GLY A 155 -23.00 -61.19 25.53
CA GLY A 155 -23.43 -62.41 26.19
C GLY A 155 -22.27 -63.39 26.27
N ASP A 156 -22.24 -64.18 27.35
CA ASP A 156 -21.28 -65.27 27.49
C ASP A 156 -21.67 -66.44 26.57
N SER A 157 -20.78 -66.81 25.66
CA SER A 157 -20.91 -68.00 24.81
C SER A 157 -19.77 -68.99 25.10
N GLN A 158 -20.04 -70.28 24.88
CA GLN A 158 -19.01 -71.33 24.99
C GLN A 158 -17.90 -71.19 23.93
N THR A 159 -18.09 -70.38 22.89
CA THR A 159 -17.15 -70.19 21.76
C THR A 159 -16.53 -68.80 21.69
N GLY A 160 -16.84 -67.89 22.62
CA GLY A 160 -16.34 -66.51 22.62
C GLY A 160 -17.34 -65.49 23.14
N ILE A 161 -17.22 -64.24 22.69
CA ILE A 161 -18.19 -63.17 22.97
C ILE A 161 -19.29 -63.24 21.91
N GLU A 162 -20.54 -63.40 22.35
CA GLU A 162 -21.70 -63.24 21.48
C GLU A 162 -22.31 -61.85 21.71
N TRP A 163 -22.73 -61.17 20.64
CA TRP A 163 -23.38 -59.86 20.73
C TRP A 163 -24.87 -60.00 20.45
N ILE A 164 -25.69 -59.58 21.41
CA ILE A 164 -27.15 -59.52 21.31
C ILE A 164 -27.52 -58.09 20.92
N PHE A 165 -27.99 -57.92 19.69
CA PHE A 165 -28.33 -56.61 19.10
C PHE A 165 -29.78 -56.24 19.38
N ASP A 166 -30.01 -55.00 19.82
CA ASP A 166 -31.36 -54.47 19.95
C ASP A 166 -31.95 -54.16 18.57
N GLU A 167 -33.24 -54.47 18.38
CA GLU A 167 -33.93 -54.26 17.10
C GLU A 167 -34.24 -52.77 16.85
N LEU A 168 -34.50 -52.03 17.92
CA LEU A 168 -34.86 -50.61 17.87
C LEU A 168 -33.65 -49.73 18.19
N PRO A 169 -33.57 -48.54 17.58
CA PRO A 169 -32.55 -47.55 17.94
C PRO A 169 -32.76 -47.03 19.36
N LEU A 170 -31.77 -46.32 19.90
CA LEU A 170 -31.90 -45.65 21.19
C LEU A 170 -33.10 -44.69 21.20
N GLY A 171 -33.76 -44.59 22.34
CA GLY A 171 -35.06 -43.90 22.46
C GLY A 171 -35.05 -42.41 22.12
N PHE A 172 -33.88 -41.76 22.05
CA PHE A 172 -33.74 -40.36 21.61
C PHE A 172 -33.55 -40.21 20.09
N CYS A 173 -33.32 -41.29 19.34
CA CYS A 173 -33.10 -41.26 17.90
C CYS A 173 -34.45 -41.12 17.15
N MET A 174 -34.84 -39.89 16.83
CA MET A 174 -36.10 -39.57 16.14
C MET A 174 -35.94 -39.54 14.61
N ASP A 175 -36.37 -38.47 13.95
CA ASP A 175 -36.44 -38.30 12.49
C ASP A 175 -35.21 -37.59 11.88
N ASN A 176 -34.06 -37.67 12.55
CA ASN A 176 -32.79 -37.07 12.15
C ASN A 176 -31.72 -38.17 12.01
N ASN A 177 -30.54 -37.81 11.51
CA ASN A 177 -29.35 -38.66 11.54
C ASN A 177 -28.67 -38.59 12.91
N TYR A 178 -28.23 -39.73 13.43
CA TYR A 178 -27.50 -39.87 14.69
C TYR A 178 -26.34 -40.84 14.44
N SER A 179 -25.10 -40.35 14.48
CA SER A 179 -23.91 -41.13 14.10
C SER A 179 -22.70 -40.86 15.00
N HIS A 180 -21.68 -41.70 14.89
CA HIS A 180 -20.40 -41.60 15.61
C HIS A 180 -20.57 -41.41 17.13
N PRO A 181 -21.26 -42.34 17.82
CA PRO A 181 -21.37 -42.28 19.28
C PRO A 181 -20.00 -42.44 19.92
N ALA A 182 -19.70 -41.59 20.89
CA ALA A 182 -18.53 -41.62 21.75
C ALA A 182 -19.01 -41.68 23.21
N LEU A 183 -18.65 -42.76 23.90
CA LEU A 183 -19.03 -42.96 25.30
C LEU A 183 -17.93 -42.48 26.24
N SER A 184 -18.29 -41.84 27.35
CA SER A 184 -17.34 -41.53 28.43
C SER A 184 -16.81 -42.80 29.07
N PHE A 185 -15.64 -42.67 29.71
CA PHE A 185 -14.99 -43.79 30.40
C PHE A 185 -15.90 -44.46 31.44
N ASP A 186 -16.68 -43.68 32.18
CA ASP A 186 -17.62 -44.19 33.19
C ASP A 186 -18.96 -44.68 32.61
N GLY A 187 -19.18 -44.52 31.30
CA GLY A 187 -20.40 -44.91 30.61
C GLY A 187 -21.63 -44.03 30.84
N ASN A 188 -21.49 -42.91 31.55
CA ASN A 188 -22.62 -42.05 31.94
C ASN A 188 -22.90 -40.91 30.95
N ILE A 189 -22.00 -40.66 30.00
CA ILE A 189 -22.12 -39.62 29.00
C ILE A 189 -21.94 -40.25 27.62
N MET A 190 -22.77 -39.84 26.66
CA MET A 190 -22.55 -40.14 25.26
C MET A 190 -22.59 -38.84 24.45
N ILE A 191 -21.58 -38.66 23.60
CA ILE A 191 -21.53 -37.62 22.57
C ILE A 191 -21.79 -38.27 21.22
N PHE A 192 -22.49 -37.59 20.31
CA PHE A 192 -22.71 -38.07 18.95
C PHE A 192 -22.97 -36.93 17.98
N SER A 193 -22.83 -37.18 16.68
CA SER A 193 -23.14 -36.21 15.62
C SER A 193 -24.59 -36.32 15.16
N SER A 194 -25.24 -35.19 14.92
CA SER A 194 -26.63 -35.14 14.42
C SER A 194 -26.99 -33.86 13.65
N ASP A 195 -27.94 -33.96 12.73
CA ASP A 195 -28.56 -32.87 11.97
C ASP A 195 -29.91 -32.41 12.58
N MET A 196 -30.04 -32.48 13.91
CA MET A 196 -31.25 -32.06 14.63
C MET A 196 -31.59 -30.57 14.38
N PRO A 197 -32.87 -30.15 14.53
CA PRO A 197 -33.33 -28.77 14.28
C PRO A 197 -32.68 -27.61 15.07
N GLU A 198 -31.64 -27.86 15.87
CA GLU A 198 -30.85 -26.87 16.62
C GLU A 198 -29.36 -26.85 16.23
N SER A 199 -28.96 -27.60 15.19
CA SER A 199 -27.60 -27.59 14.65
C SER A 199 -27.19 -26.20 14.14
N THR A 200 -25.91 -25.85 14.29
CA THR A 200 -25.31 -24.58 13.83
C THR A 200 -25.00 -24.70 12.35
N GLY A 201 -24.49 -25.88 11.94
CA GLY A 201 -24.18 -26.20 10.57
C GLY A 201 -24.98 -27.40 10.06
N GLY A 202 -24.29 -28.38 9.49
CA GLY A 202 -24.89 -29.62 8.99
C GLY A 202 -25.07 -30.65 10.11
N MET A 203 -23.99 -31.36 10.41
CA MET A 203 -23.92 -32.28 11.53
C MET A 203 -23.23 -31.59 12.72
N ASP A 204 -23.88 -31.51 13.86
CA ASP A 204 -23.32 -30.95 15.10
C ASP A 204 -23.14 -32.07 16.14
N LEU A 205 -22.26 -31.85 17.12
CA LEU A 205 -22.13 -32.72 18.29
C LEU A 205 -23.17 -32.38 19.37
N PHE A 206 -23.87 -33.42 19.80
CA PHE A 206 -24.84 -33.41 20.89
C PHE A 206 -24.38 -34.37 22.00
N ILE A 207 -24.86 -34.11 23.21
CA ILE A 207 -24.58 -34.86 24.43
C ILE A 207 -25.88 -35.39 25.04
N VAL A 208 -25.82 -36.61 25.56
CA VAL A 208 -26.84 -37.20 26.44
C VAL A 208 -26.19 -37.76 27.69
N HIS A 209 -26.94 -37.74 28.79
CA HIS A 209 -26.53 -38.29 30.08
C HIS A 209 -27.36 -39.51 30.42
N LEU A 210 -26.73 -40.53 30.99
CA LEU A 210 -27.42 -41.69 31.54
C LEU A 210 -28.08 -41.29 32.86
N VAL A 211 -29.41 -41.37 32.91
CA VAL A 211 -30.21 -41.02 34.08
C VAL A 211 -31.11 -42.20 34.47
N GLU A 212 -31.85 -42.06 35.58
CA GLU A 212 -32.87 -43.03 35.96
C GLU A 212 -33.92 -43.14 34.85
N GLY A 213 -33.99 -44.29 34.18
CA GLY A 213 -34.90 -44.54 33.06
C GLY A 213 -34.24 -44.57 31.67
N GLY A 214 -32.93 -44.31 31.55
CA GLY A 214 -32.18 -44.42 30.30
C GLY A 214 -31.44 -43.14 29.94
N TRP A 215 -31.15 -42.96 28.65
CA TRP A 215 -30.52 -41.74 28.14
C TRP A 215 -31.46 -40.53 28.22
N SER A 216 -30.92 -39.38 28.62
CA SER A 216 -31.63 -38.10 28.65
C SER A 216 -32.03 -37.62 27.23
N SER A 217 -32.74 -36.50 27.16
CA SER A 217 -32.92 -35.79 25.89
C SER A 217 -31.57 -35.22 25.42
N PRO A 218 -31.29 -35.21 24.10
CA PRO A 218 -30.07 -34.62 23.55
C PRO A 218 -29.97 -33.13 23.82
N GLU A 219 -28.79 -32.68 24.23
CA GLU A 219 -28.43 -31.27 24.35
C GLU A 219 -27.25 -30.97 23.44
N LYS A 220 -27.20 -29.77 22.87
CA LYS A 220 -26.09 -29.38 22.00
C LYS A 220 -24.84 -29.08 22.82
N LEU A 221 -23.69 -29.55 22.37
CA LEU A 221 -22.40 -29.18 22.99
C LEU A 221 -22.10 -27.69 22.80
N LYS A 222 -21.57 -27.08 23.85
CA LYS A 222 -21.32 -25.64 23.94
C LYS A 222 -19.87 -25.32 23.54
N SER A 223 -19.28 -24.30 24.14
CA SER A 223 -17.84 -23.97 24.08
C SER A 223 -17.24 -23.68 22.70
N GLY A 224 -18.06 -23.39 21.69
CA GLY A 224 -17.57 -23.19 20.32
C GLY A 224 -17.07 -24.47 19.66
N ILE A 225 -17.47 -25.64 20.17
CA ILE A 225 -17.20 -26.95 19.56
C ILE A 225 -17.91 -27.06 18.22
N ASN A 226 -19.20 -26.70 18.20
CA ASN A 226 -20.02 -26.71 17.00
C ASN A 226 -19.78 -25.46 16.15
N SER A 227 -19.68 -25.64 14.84
CA SER A 227 -19.37 -24.59 13.87
C SER A 227 -20.46 -24.49 12.79
N PRO A 228 -20.39 -23.53 11.85
CA PRO A 228 -21.25 -23.53 10.66
C PRO A 228 -21.04 -24.72 9.72
N GLY A 229 -20.00 -25.55 9.94
CA GLY A 229 -19.68 -26.74 9.17
C GLY A 229 -20.31 -28.03 9.74
N ASN A 230 -19.56 -29.12 9.71
CA ASN A 230 -19.90 -30.43 10.21
C ASN A 230 -18.88 -30.86 11.26
N GLU A 231 -19.36 -31.32 12.40
CA GLU A 231 -18.58 -31.98 13.43
C GLU A 231 -18.93 -33.48 13.51
N LEU A 232 -17.93 -34.30 13.20
CA LEU A 232 -18.05 -35.76 13.05
C LEU A 232 -16.98 -36.49 13.86
N PHE A 233 -17.11 -37.83 13.94
CA PHE A 233 -16.09 -38.71 14.51
C PHE A 233 -15.67 -38.34 15.93
N ALA A 234 -16.64 -38.06 16.81
CA ALA A 234 -16.36 -37.82 18.21
C ALA A 234 -15.67 -39.05 18.84
N PHE A 235 -14.70 -38.79 19.72
CA PHE A 235 -14.02 -39.77 20.53
C PHE A 235 -13.72 -39.18 21.91
N LEU A 236 -13.95 -39.96 22.96
CA LEU A 236 -13.65 -39.58 24.34
C LEU A 236 -12.52 -40.46 24.87
N ASP A 237 -11.47 -39.85 25.42
CA ASP A 237 -10.39 -40.59 26.08
C ASP A 237 -10.76 -40.99 27.53
N ASP A 238 -9.85 -41.67 28.22
CA ASP A 238 -10.05 -42.13 29.62
C ASP A 238 -10.32 -40.98 30.61
N ASN A 239 -9.96 -39.74 30.26
CA ASN A 239 -10.22 -38.53 31.06
C ASN A 239 -11.44 -37.75 30.56
N ASN A 240 -12.19 -38.30 29.61
CA ASN A 240 -13.29 -37.68 28.89
C ASN A 240 -12.89 -36.46 28.05
N ASN A 241 -11.60 -36.28 27.72
CA ASN A 241 -11.23 -35.27 26.73
C ASN A 241 -11.82 -35.64 25.37
N LEU A 242 -12.35 -34.65 24.67
CA LEU A 242 -13.02 -34.82 23.39
C LEU A 242 -12.04 -34.62 22.24
N PHE A 243 -11.99 -35.60 21.35
CA PHE A 243 -11.43 -35.48 20.02
C PHE A 243 -12.57 -35.55 19.00
N PHE A 244 -12.53 -34.71 17.98
CA PHE A 244 -13.53 -34.72 16.92
C PHE A 244 -12.96 -34.11 15.64
N ALA A 245 -13.55 -34.43 14.49
CA ALA A 245 -13.20 -33.81 13.22
C ALA A 245 -14.19 -32.70 12.87
N SER A 246 -13.72 -31.53 12.45
CA SER A 246 -14.56 -30.41 12.01
C SER A 246 -14.12 -29.89 10.64
N ASP A 247 -15.08 -29.55 9.78
CA ASP A 247 -14.84 -28.85 8.51
C ASP A 247 -15.23 -27.35 8.52
N GLY A 248 -15.58 -26.81 9.69
CA GLY A 248 -16.00 -25.41 9.84
C GLY A 248 -15.21 -24.59 10.87
N LEU A 249 -14.37 -25.22 11.69
CA LEU A 249 -13.41 -24.54 12.57
C LEU A 249 -12.12 -24.16 11.80
N GLU A 250 -11.38 -23.17 12.31
CA GLU A 250 -10.10 -22.75 11.69
C GLU A 250 -9.06 -23.88 11.79
N GLY A 251 -8.52 -24.29 10.64
CA GLY A 251 -7.58 -25.39 10.52
C GLY A 251 -6.82 -25.41 9.19
N LEU A 252 -6.23 -26.55 8.84
CA LEU A 252 -5.35 -26.74 7.67
C LEU A 252 -6.12 -27.39 6.49
N GLY A 253 -7.04 -28.28 6.81
CA GLY A 253 -7.64 -29.26 5.91
C GLY A 253 -9.03 -28.92 5.39
N GLY A 254 -9.73 -29.97 4.95
CA GLY A 254 -11.18 -29.96 4.84
C GLY A 254 -11.77 -30.28 6.21
N PHE A 255 -11.72 -31.55 6.60
CA PHE A 255 -11.89 -31.95 8.00
C PHE A 255 -10.54 -31.95 8.73
N ASP A 256 -10.47 -31.30 9.88
CA ASP A 256 -9.32 -31.35 10.78
C ASP A 256 -9.71 -31.95 12.13
N VAL A 257 -8.79 -32.66 12.79
CA VAL A 257 -8.98 -33.16 14.16
C VAL A 257 -8.70 -32.05 15.17
N PHE A 258 -9.68 -31.83 16.05
CA PHE A 258 -9.61 -30.91 17.18
C PHE A 258 -9.63 -31.68 18.50
N PHE A 259 -8.95 -31.11 19.48
CA PHE A 259 -8.94 -31.57 20.87
C PHE A 259 -9.63 -30.54 21.76
N SER A 260 -10.48 -31.00 22.66
CA SER A 260 -11.00 -30.19 23.75
C SER A 260 -10.86 -30.92 25.08
N ARG A 261 -10.25 -30.22 26.05
CA ARG A 261 -10.02 -30.73 27.39
C ARG A 261 -11.31 -30.72 28.21
N TYR A 262 -11.57 -31.80 28.92
CA TYR A 262 -12.68 -31.86 29.86
C TYR A 262 -12.27 -31.26 31.22
N ASN A 263 -13.04 -30.29 31.72
CA ASN A 263 -12.76 -29.62 32.98
C ASN A 263 -13.50 -30.24 34.19
N GLY A 264 -14.19 -31.36 33.99
CA GLY A 264 -15.02 -32.02 34.99
C GLY A 264 -16.51 -31.68 34.88
N THR A 265 -16.89 -30.66 34.12
CA THR A 265 -18.29 -30.26 33.90
C THR A 265 -18.64 -30.04 32.43
N ASP A 266 -17.70 -29.49 31.66
CA ASP A 266 -17.86 -29.19 30.24
C ASP A 266 -16.48 -29.30 29.56
N TRP A 267 -16.46 -29.14 28.25
CA TRP A 267 -15.27 -29.10 27.42
C TRP A 267 -14.81 -27.67 27.20
N GLU A 268 -13.51 -27.46 27.21
CA GLU A 268 -12.89 -26.16 26.88
C GLU A 268 -13.06 -25.81 25.40
N SER A 269 -12.58 -24.64 24.97
CA SER A 269 -12.60 -24.30 23.54
C SER A 269 -11.70 -25.27 22.75
N PRO A 270 -12.15 -25.71 21.56
CA PRO A 270 -11.40 -26.69 20.77
C PRO A 270 -10.08 -26.11 20.28
N MET A 271 -9.05 -26.95 20.28
CA MET A 271 -7.71 -26.65 19.78
C MET A 271 -7.41 -27.55 18.58
N ASN A 272 -7.04 -26.94 17.45
CA ASN A 272 -6.61 -27.68 16.27
C ASN A 272 -5.30 -28.42 16.59
N LEU A 273 -5.18 -29.70 16.22
CA LEU A 273 -3.97 -30.51 16.46
C LEU A 273 -2.85 -30.32 15.42
N THR A 274 -2.99 -29.28 14.59
CA THR A 274 -2.01 -28.68 13.67
C THR A 274 -1.20 -29.70 12.85
N GLY A 275 -0.01 -29.33 12.37
CA GLY A 275 0.79 -30.12 11.43
C GLY A 275 1.32 -31.46 11.96
N VAL A 276 1.03 -31.80 13.23
CA VAL A 276 1.36 -33.12 13.79
C VAL A 276 0.35 -34.16 13.34
N ILE A 277 -0.95 -33.84 13.42
CA ILE A 277 -2.03 -34.75 13.02
C ILE A 277 -2.62 -34.29 11.69
N ASN A 278 -2.97 -33.01 11.62
CA ASN A 278 -3.69 -32.41 10.51
C ASN A 278 -2.77 -32.03 9.36
N SER A 279 -3.33 -32.04 8.15
CA SER A 279 -2.65 -31.71 6.91
C SER A 279 -3.54 -30.86 6.01
N GLU A 280 -3.16 -30.63 4.76
CA GLU A 280 -4.04 -30.01 3.78
C GLU A 280 -5.16 -30.96 3.29
N MET A 281 -5.32 -32.15 3.86
CA MET A 281 -6.31 -33.16 3.44
C MET A 281 -7.49 -33.22 4.43
N ASP A 282 -8.24 -34.32 4.48
CA ASP A 282 -9.21 -34.57 5.54
C ASP A 282 -8.60 -35.54 6.56
N GLU A 283 -8.53 -35.13 7.82
CA GLU A 283 -8.20 -35.98 8.96
C GLU A 283 -9.43 -36.32 9.80
N VAL A 284 -9.70 -37.62 9.96
CA VAL A 284 -10.93 -38.14 10.57
C VAL A 284 -10.67 -39.39 11.41
N ALA A 285 -11.70 -39.84 12.12
CA ALA A 285 -11.74 -41.11 12.85
C ALA A 285 -10.54 -41.32 13.81
N PHE A 286 -10.22 -40.28 14.58
CA PHE A 286 -9.20 -40.35 15.62
C PHE A 286 -9.65 -41.27 16.76
N THR A 287 -8.76 -42.14 17.24
CA THR A 287 -9.03 -43.04 18.37
C THR A 287 -7.74 -43.37 19.13
N LEU A 288 -7.86 -43.63 20.43
CA LEU A 288 -6.75 -44.00 21.31
C LEU A 288 -6.99 -45.36 21.96
N SER A 289 -5.89 -46.05 22.25
CA SER A 289 -5.89 -47.29 23.02
C SER A 289 -6.41 -47.02 24.44
N PRO A 290 -7.28 -47.89 24.99
CA PRO A 290 -7.66 -47.80 26.40
C PRO A 290 -6.43 -47.89 27.33
N GLY A 291 -6.53 -47.36 28.55
CA GLY A 291 -5.52 -47.61 29.58
C GLY A 291 -4.27 -46.73 29.44
N ALA A 292 -4.49 -45.42 29.40
CA ALA A 292 -3.50 -44.33 29.29
C ALA A 292 -3.15 -43.84 27.87
N GLY A 293 -3.83 -44.30 26.82
CA GLY A 293 -3.75 -43.68 25.48
C GLY A 293 -2.31 -43.54 24.95
N LYS A 294 -1.53 -44.61 24.99
CA LYS A 294 -0.14 -44.64 24.53
C LYS A 294 0.02 -45.01 23.06
N GLU A 295 -1.04 -45.55 22.48
CA GLU A 295 -1.14 -45.85 21.06
C GLU A 295 -2.44 -45.25 20.53
N GLY A 296 -2.45 -44.81 19.28
CA GLY A 296 -3.62 -44.23 18.63
C GLY A 296 -3.66 -44.45 17.14
N PHE A 297 -4.79 -44.15 16.53
CA PHE A 297 -4.95 -44.15 15.09
C PHE A 297 -5.77 -42.95 14.64
N PHE A 298 -5.48 -42.47 13.42
CA PHE A 298 -6.32 -41.52 12.70
C PHE A 298 -6.22 -41.82 11.21
N THR A 299 -7.15 -41.28 10.43
CA THR A 299 -7.21 -41.53 8.99
C THR A 299 -7.09 -40.23 8.24
N THR A 300 -6.20 -40.19 7.24
CA THR A 300 -6.17 -39.14 6.23
C THR A 300 -6.87 -39.62 4.97
N ARG A 301 -7.69 -38.77 4.35
CA ARG A 301 -8.35 -39.06 3.08
C ARG A 301 -8.41 -37.82 2.19
N ASP A 302 -8.63 -38.05 0.90
CA ASP A 302 -8.88 -36.96 -0.05
C ASP A 302 -10.17 -36.21 0.28
N ARG A 303 -10.13 -34.87 0.20
CA ARG A 303 -11.26 -33.97 0.51
C ARG A 303 -12.52 -34.27 -0.30
N SER A 304 -12.40 -34.89 -1.47
CA SER A 304 -13.56 -35.28 -2.28
C SER A 304 -14.30 -36.52 -1.74
N GLY A 305 -13.71 -37.24 -0.78
CA GLY A 305 -14.19 -38.53 -0.28
C GLY A 305 -14.13 -39.67 -1.30
N LYS A 306 -13.54 -39.45 -2.49
CA LYS A 306 -13.47 -40.43 -3.59
C LYS A 306 -12.09 -41.09 -3.76
N GLY A 307 -11.09 -40.62 -3.01
CA GLY A 307 -9.73 -41.16 -2.99
C GLY A 307 -9.58 -42.34 -2.03
N GLY A 308 -8.39 -42.96 -2.05
CA GLY A 308 -8.00 -43.92 -1.02
C GLY A 308 -7.88 -43.25 0.34
N MET A 309 -8.12 -44.02 1.40
CA MET A 309 -7.91 -43.61 2.79
C MET A 309 -6.60 -44.20 3.28
N GLN A 310 -5.81 -43.44 4.03
CA GLN A 310 -4.59 -43.89 4.67
C GLN A 310 -4.77 -43.87 6.18
N LEU A 311 -4.60 -45.02 6.81
CA LEU A 311 -4.57 -45.14 8.27
C LEU A 311 -3.16 -44.80 8.78
N TYR A 312 -3.07 -43.98 9.81
CA TYR A 312 -1.83 -43.66 10.52
C TYR A 312 -1.90 -44.18 11.95
N ARG A 313 -0.77 -44.71 12.43
CA ARG A 313 -0.57 -45.16 13.80
C ARG A 313 0.26 -44.13 14.56
N ILE A 314 -0.23 -43.76 15.74
CA ILE A 314 0.43 -42.83 16.67
C ILE A 314 1.00 -43.65 17.82
N LYS A 315 2.27 -43.43 18.17
CA LYS A 315 2.91 -43.99 19.37
C LYS A 315 3.70 -42.93 20.10
N ILE A 316 3.89 -43.13 21.41
CA ILE A 316 4.86 -42.33 22.17
C ILE A 316 6.28 -42.84 21.88
N ASP A 317 7.21 -41.92 21.62
CA ASP A 317 8.63 -42.27 21.53
C ASP A 317 9.22 -42.46 22.95
N GLU A 318 9.32 -43.71 23.38
CA GLU A 318 9.86 -44.05 24.71
C GLU A 318 11.35 -43.74 24.86
N SER A 319 12.10 -43.51 23.77
CA SER A 319 13.53 -43.20 23.83
C SER A 319 13.81 -41.84 24.48
N TYR A 320 12.81 -40.96 24.50
CA TYR A 320 12.91 -39.61 25.06
C TYR A 320 12.46 -39.52 26.54
N TYR A 321 11.86 -40.58 27.09
CA TYR A 321 11.13 -40.52 28.37
C TYR A 321 11.52 -41.62 29.36
N ALA A 322 12.54 -41.37 30.18
CA ALA A 322 12.85 -42.21 31.34
C ALA A 322 12.05 -41.84 32.61
N GLU A 323 11.46 -40.64 32.71
CA GLU A 323 10.93 -40.14 34.02
C GLU A 323 9.52 -39.48 34.02
N THR A 324 8.89 -39.20 32.88
CA THR A 324 7.50 -38.67 32.87
C THR A 324 6.59 -39.44 31.91
N SER A 325 5.73 -40.30 32.46
CA SER A 325 4.71 -41.08 31.75
C SER A 325 3.57 -40.15 31.27
N ARG A 326 3.77 -39.42 30.18
CA ARG A 326 2.69 -38.62 29.56
C ARG A 326 1.93 -39.48 28.56
N ALA A 327 0.62 -39.27 28.46
CA ALA A 327 -0.25 -39.89 27.46
C ALA A 327 -0.23 -39.09 26.14
N ILE A 328 -0.62 -39.70 25.01
CA ILE A 328 -0.70 -39.02 23.70
C ILE A 328 -1.50 -37.69 23.78
N PRO A 329 -2.68 -37.62 24.43
CA PRO A 329 -3.45 -36.38 24.56
C PRO A 329 -2.65 -35.20 25.11
N GLU A 330 -1.89 -35.44 26.18
CA GLU A 330 -1.10 -34.39 26.84
C GLU A 330 0.06 -33.91 25.98
N VAL A 331 0.67 -34.82 25.21
CA VAL A 331 1.75 -34.47 24.28
C VAL A 331 1.18 -33.66 23.11
N LEU A 332 0.10 -34.11 22.48
CA LEU A 332 -0.57 -33.40 21.38
C LEU A 332 -1.04 -32.01 21.81
N TYR A 333 -1.70 -31.91 22.98
CA TYR A 333 -2.11 -30.62 23.55
C TYR A 333 -0.91 -29.69 23.77
N SER A 334 0.21 -30.21 24.29
CA SER A 334 1.41 -29.39 24.50
C SER A 334 2.04 -28.89 23.21
N ILE A 335 1.99 -29.68 22.12
CA ILE A 335 2.49 -29.27 20.81
C ILE A 335 1.59 -28.17 20.24
N ALA A 336 0.28 -28.41 20.18
CA ALA A 336 -0.68 -27.46 19.63
C ALA A 336 -0.66 -26.12 20.37
N LEU A 337 -0.56 -26.14 21.71
CA LEU A 337 -0.43 -24.92 22.51
C LEU A 337 0.88 -24.17 22.21
N SER A 338 1.98 -24.89 21.99
CA SER A 338 3.27 -24.28 21.67
C SER A 338 3.24 -23.59 20.30
N GLU A 339 2.64 -24.24 19.30
CA GLU A 339 2.47 -23.67 17.96
C GLU A 339 1.55 -22.44 17.96
N LEU A 340 0.42 -22.51 18.67
CA LEU A 340 -0.49 -21.37 18.81
C LEU A 340 0.20 -20.14 19.41
N ASN A 341 1.03 -20.36 20.44
CA ASN A 341 1.82 -19.29 21.06
C ASN A 341 2.87 -18.72 20.11
N LEU A 342 3.55 -19.56 19.33
CA LEU A 342 4.52 -19.12 18.34
C LEU A 342 3.86 -18.25 17.27
N THR A 343 2.73 -18.70 16.71
CA THR A 343 1.97 -17.92 15.72
C THR A 343 1.46 -16.60 16.29
N ALA A 344 1.02 -16.57 17.55
CA ALA A 344 0.59 -15.34 18.22
C ALA A 344 1.75 -14.34 18.37
N MET A 345 2.95 -14.83 18.71
CA MET A 345 4.17 -14.03 18.80
C MET A 345 4.57 -13.46 17.43
N GLU A 346 4.60 -14.29 16.38
CA GLU A 346 4.91 -13.85 15.02
C GLU A 346 3.94 -12.77 14.52
N ARG A 347 2.64 -12.94 14.79
CA ARG A 347 1.61 -11.94 14.49
C ARG A 347 1.87 -10.63 15.27
N SER A 348 2.22 -10.71 16.55
CA SER A 348 2.54 -9.54 17.36
C SER A 348 3.80 -8.82 16.88
N GLU A 349 4.83 -9.55 16.45
CA GLU A 349 6.05 -8.98 15.91
C GLU A 349 5.80 -8.31 14.54
N ALA A 350 5.05 -8.95 13.66
CA ALA A 350 4.65 -8.36 12.38
C ALA A 350 3.87 -7.05 12.57
N GLN A 351 2.96 -7.01 13.55
CA GLN A 351 2.24 -5.78 13.90
C GLN A 351 3.17 -4.67 14.42
N ARG A 352 4.18 -5.01 15.23
CA ARG A 352 5.19 -4.06 15.69
C ARG A 352 6.00 -3.48 14.52
N ILE A 353 6.49 -4.34 13.63
CA ILE A 353 7.26 -3.93 12.44
C ILE A 353 6.42 -3.01 11.55
N GLU A 354 5.15 -3.33 11.34
CA GLU A 354 4.23 -2.50 10.57
C GLU A 354 4.00 -1.12 11.23
N ALA A 355 3.80 -1.09 12.54
CA ALA A 355 3.63 0.17 13.28
C ALA A 355 4.88 1.05 13.22
N GLU A 356 6.07 0.46 13.35
CA GLU A 356 7.34 1.18 13.20
C GLU A 356 7.51 1.73 11.78
N ARG A 357 7.14 0.97 10.75
CA ARG A 357 7.17 1.44 9.35
C ARG A 357 6.27 2.65 9.14
N LEU A 358 5.03 2.59 9.64
CA LEU A 358 4.06 3.69 9.52
C LEU A 358 4.55 4.96 10.25
N GLU A 359 5.21 4.80 11.40
CA GLU A 359 5.78 5.94 12.12
C GLU A 359 6.98 6.55 11.39
N GLN A 360 7.86 5.73 10.79
CA GLN A 360 8.94 6.22 9.94
C GLN A 360 8.43 6.98 8.72
N GLU A 361 7.38 6.47 8.07
CA GLU A 361 6.72 7.14 6.94
C GLU A 361 6.10 8.48 7.39
N ARG A 362 5.45 8.51 8.55
CA ARG A 362 4.90 9.75 9.15
C ARG A 362 5.99 10.78 9.39
N LEU A 363 7.11 10.40 10.02
CA LEU A 363 8.24 11.31 10.26
C LEU A 363 8.87 11.80 8.94
N ALA A 364 9.00 10.92 7.94
CA ALA A 364 9.54 11.30 6.64
C ALA A 364 8.63 12.31 5.91
N ALA A 365 7.31 12.10 5.95
CA ALA A 365 6.33 13.04 5.41
C ALA A 365 6.34 14.38 6.15
N GLU A 366 6.44 14.36 7.48
CA GLU A 366 6.55 15.56 8.32
C GLU A 366 7.84 16.34 8.00
N THR A 367 8.96 15.64 7.84
CA THR A 367 10.25 16.24 7.45
C THR A 367 10.17 16.87 6.06
N LEU A 368 9.58 16.16 5.09
CA LEU A 368 9.39 16.68 3.73
C LEU A 368 8.45 17.89 3.71
N ALA A 369 7.38 17.88 4.51
CA ALA A 369 6.49 19.03 4.67
C ALA A 369 7.21 20.25 5.28
N ALA A 370 8.09 20.03 6.26
CA ALA A 370 8.90 21.09 6.84
C ALA A 370 9.92 21.65 5.85
N GLU A 371 10.60 20.79 5.07
CA GLU A 371 11.57 21.20 4.05
C GLU A 371 10.90 21.99 2.91
N THR A 372 9.72 21.54 2.45
CA THR A 372 8.95 22.25 1.42
C THR A 372 8.49 23.62 1.91
N LEU A 373 7.97 23.72 3.14
CA LEU A 373 7.59 25.00 3.74
C LEU A 373 8.79 25.95 3.86
N LEU A 374 9.95 25.45 4.28
CA LEU A 374 11.17 26.26 4.38
C LEU A 374 11.61 26.77 3.00
N ALA A 375 11.57 25.92 1.97
CA ALA A 375 11.89 26.32 0.60
C ALA A 375 10.93 27.38 0.04
N GLU A 376 9.63 27.27 0.36
CA GLU A 376 8.63 28.28 -0.01
C GLU A 376 8.89 29.63 0.70
N GLN A 377 9.21 29.60 2.00
CA GLN A 377 9.56 30.80 2.77
C GLN A 377 10.80 31.49 2.20
N GLN A 378 11.87 30.75 1.93
CA GLN A 378 13.10 31.28 1.32
C GLN A 378 12.83 31.88 -0.07
N LYS A 379 11.99 31.24 -0.87
CA LYS A 379 11.58 31.76 -2.19
C LYS A 379 10.80 33.07 -2.04
N ALA A 380 9.86 33.13 -1.10
CA ALA A 380 9.08 34.34 -0.84
C ALA A 380 9.97 35.50 -0.36
N GLU A 381 10.93 35.23 0.51
CA GLU A 381 11.89 36.22 1.00
C GLU A 381 12.79 36.74 -0.13
N ARG A 382 13.30 35.85 -0.99
CA ARG A 382 14.08 36.24 -2.18
C ARG A 382 13.27 37.14 -3.11
N LEU A 383 12.01 36.79 -3.37
CA LEU A 383 11.13 37.58 -4.24
C LEU A 383 10.82 38.95 -3.62
N ALA A 384 10.65 39.02 -2.31
CA ALA A 384 10.47 40.28 -1.58
C ALA A 384 11.72 41.16 -1.63
N ALA A 385 12.92 40.58 -1.48
CA ALA A 385 14.19 41.29 -1.59
C ALA A 385 14.42 41.83 -3.02
N GLU A 386 14.13 41.02 -4.04
CA GLU A 386 14.23 41.43 -5.44
C GLU A 386 13.27 42.59 -5.76
N LYS A 387 12.03 42.53 -5.26
CA LYS A 387 11.07 43.62 -5.39
C LYS A 387 11.53 44.90 -4.70
N LEU A 388 12.05 44.79 -3.48
CA LEU A 388 12.59 45.93 -2.73
C LEU A 388 13.75 46.60 -3.48
N GLU A 389 14.64 45.80 -4.08
CA GLU A 389 15.74 46.32 -4.88
C GLU A 389 15.25 46.96 -6.19
N ALA A 390 14.26 46.38 -6.87
CA ALA A 390 13.63 46.98 -8.04
C ALA A 390 12.97 48.33 -7.71
N ASP A 391 12.25 48.41 -6.58
CA ASP A 391 11.63 49.65 -6.10
C ASP A 391 12.71 50.71 -5.77
N ARG A 392 13.82 50.31 -5.13
CA ARG A 392 14.97 51.19 -4.85
C ARG A 392 15.58 51.74 -6.14
N MET A 393 15.85 50.88 -7.12
CA MET A 393 16.41 51.26 -8.42
C MET A 393 15.47 52.20 -9.19
N SER A 394 14.16 51.95 -9.13
CA SER A 394 13.15 52.82 -9.74
C SER A 394 13.13 54.20 -9.08
N ALA A 395 13.21 54.26 -7.74
CA ALA A 395 13.27 55.53 -7.02
C ALA A 395 14.55 56.32 -7.36
N GLU A 396 15.70 55.64 -7.38
CA GLU A 396 17.00 56.26 -7.72
C GLU A 396 17.01 56.79 -9.16
N LYS A 397 16.40 56.06 -10.11
CA LYS A 397 16.21 56.53 -11.48
C LYS A 397 15.31 57.78 -11.54
N LEU A 398 14.22 57.79 -10.78
CA LEU A 398 13.28 58.91 -10.75
C LEU A 398 13.95 60.19 -10.18
N ASP A 399 14.78 60.02 -9.14
CA ASP A 399 15.58 61.12 -8.59
C ASP A 399 16.64 61.62 -9.59
N ALA A 400 17.30 60.71 -10.31
CA ALA A 400 18.25 61.07 -11.37
C ALA A 400 17.59 61.83 -12.53
N GLU A 401 16.39 61.39 -12.95
CA GLU A 401 15.60 62.09 -13.98
C GLU A 401 15.16 63.48 -13.51
N ARG A 402 14.74 63.63 -12.24
CA ARG A 402 14.40 64.94 -11.66
C ARG A 402 15.61 65.87 -11.64
N LEU A 403 16.77 65.39 -11.23
CA LEU A 403 18.01 66.17 -11.21
C LEU A 403 18.42 66.61 -12.63
N ALA A 404 18.32 65.71 -13.62
CA ALA A 404 18.61 66.04 -15.02
C ALA A 404 17.66 67.11 -15.57
N ALA A 405 16.36 67.02 -15.25
CA ALA A 405 15.38 68.03 -15.64
C ALA A 405 15.66 69.40 -14.99
N GLU A 406 16.10 69.42 -13.73
CA GLU A 406 16.48 70.65 -13.02
C GLU A 406 17.73 71.30 -13.63
N ILE A 407 18.76 70.52 -13.96
CA ILE A 407 19.96 70.99 -14.67
C ILE A 407 19.57 71.59 -16.03
N LEU A 408 18.74 70.90 -16.81
CA LEU A 408 18.29 71.38 -18.11
C LEU A 408 17.48 72.69 -17.99
N ALA A 409 16.65 72.82 -16.96
CA ALA A 409 15.91 74.05 -16.69
C ALA A 409 16.85 75.21 -16.33
N ALA A 410 17.87 74.94 -15.50
CA ALA A 410 18.89 75.92 -15.16
C ALA A 410 19.71 76.36 -16.38
N GLU A 411 20.08 75.43 -17.27
CA GLU A 411 20.78 75.72 -18.53
C GLU A 411 19.93 76.56 -19.48
N LYS A 412 18.63 76.22 -19.66
CA LYS A 412 17.70 77.04 -20.46
C LYS A 412 17.57 78.45 -19.90
N LEU A 413 17.46 78.59 -18.59
CA LEU A 413 17.40 79.90 -17.93
C LEU A 413 18.69 80.69 -18.16
N ALA A 414 19.85 80.04 -18.08
CA ALA A 414 21.15 80.66 -18.36
C ALA A 414 21.25 81.09 -19.83
N SER A 415 20.77 80.27 -20.77
CA SER A 415 20.71 80.61 -22.20
C SER A 415 19.82 81.82 -22.46
N GLN A 416 18.62 81.86 -21.86
CA GLN A 416 17.70 83.00 -21.98
C GLN A 416 18.30 84.29 -21.42
N LYS A 417 19.06 84.22 -20.33
CA LYS A 417 19.80 85.38 -19.79
C LYS A 417 20.87 85.85 -20.76
N ARG A 418 21.67 84.96 -21.36
CA ARG A 418 22.67 85.32 -22.38
C ARG A 418 22.02 85.98 -23.60
N GLU A 419 20.91 85.43 -24.10
CA GLU A 419 20.16 86.03 -25.21
C GLU A 419 19.61 87.42 -24.85
N ALA A 420 19.16 87.62 -23.61
CA ALA A 420 18.72 88.94 -23.13
C ALA A 420 19.88 89.94 -23.06
N ASP A 421 21.05 89.51 -22.58
CA ASP A 421 22.26 90.33 -22.53
C ASP A 421 22.78 90.67 -23.94
N GLU A 422 22.72 89.73 -24.89
CA GLU A 422 23.07 89.97 -26.31
C GLU A 422 22.12 90.96 -26.97
N ARG A 423 20.80 90.86 -26.73
CA ARG A 423 19.83 91.84 -27.23
C ARG A 423 20.08 93.23 -26.68
N GLU A 424 20.54 93.35 -25.43
CA GLU A 424 20.91 94.64 -24.85
C GLU A 424 22.23 95.17 -25.41
N ALA A 425 23.20 94.29 -25.71
CA ALA A 425 24.45 94.66 -26.37
C ALA A 425 24.23 95.14 -27.82
N GLU A 426 23.33 94.51 -28.58
CA GLU A 426 22.92 94.98 -29.93
C GLU A 426 22.24 96.35 -29.88
N ARG A 427 21.46 96.61 -28.82
CA ARG A 427 20.78 97.89 -28.58
C ARG A 427 21.77 99.04 -28.32
N ILE A 428 22.90 98.75 -27.68
CA ILE A 428 24.00 99.71 -27.43
C ILE A 428 24.85 99.92 -28.69
N ALA A 429 25.00 98.90 -29.54
CA ALA A 429 25.83 98.98 -30.76
C ALA A 429 25.22 99.83 -31.90
N GLN A 430 23.89 100.02 -31.93
CA GLN A 430 23.20 100.79 -32.99
C GLN A 430 23.21 102.32 -32.83
N GLN A 431 23.90 102.86 -31.81
CA GLN A 431 23.88 104.30 -31.52
C GLN A 431 25.07 105.12 -32.06
N ASN A 432 26.02 104.56 -32.82
CA ASN A 432 27.13 105.34 -33.35
C ASN A 432 27.60 104.88 -34.74
N THR A 433 27.20 105.59 -35.81
CA THR A 433 28.08 106.38 -36.69
C THR A 433 27.41 106.75 -38.03
N ASN A 434 27.47 108.04 -38.36
CA ASN A 434 26.97 108.66 -39.60
C ASN A 434 27.99 108.53 -40.75
N SER A 435 27.51 108.23 -41.95
CA SER A 435 28.26 108.14 -43.21
C SER A 435 28.15 109.43 -44.07
N LYS A 436 29.22 109.78 -44.79
CA LYS A 436 29.30 110.94 -45.73
C LYS A 436 28.74 110.59 -47.11
N GLU A 437 28.02 111.52 -47.73
CA GLU A 437 27.48 111.43 -49.11
C GLU A 437 28.55 111.67 -50.19
N VAL A 438 28.46 110.96 -51.33
CA VAL A 438 29.36 111.07 -52.51
C VAL A 438 28.57 111.48 -53.75
N VAL A 439 29.07 112.49 -54.50
CA VAL A 439 28.45 112.99 -55.76
C VAL A 439 29.27 112.57 -56.99
N THR A 440 28.62 112.20 -58.09
CA THR A 440 29.23 111.78 -59.37
C THR A 440 28.46 112.33 -60.58
N TYR A 441 29.16 112.82 -61.60
CA TYR A 441 28.62 113.34 -62.86
C TYR A 441 28.83 112.35 -64.01
N ARG A 442 27.84 112.21 -64.88
CA ARG A 442 27.87 111.37 -66.09
C ARG A 442 27.26 112.10 -67.27
N VAL A 443 27.64 111.78 -68.50
CA VAL A 443 27.05 112.37 -69.71
C VAL A 443 25.94 111.47 -70.23
N GLN A 444 24.70 111.96 -70.26
CA GLN A 444 23.59 111.29 -70.93
C GLN A 444 23.57 111.66 -72.41
N PHE A 445 23.44 110.68 -73.29
CA PHE A 445 23.52 110.91 -74.76
C PHE A 445 22.49 110.12 -75.57
N ILE A 446 21.75 109.17 -74.98
CA ILE A 446 20.63 108.44 -75.63
C ILE A 446 19.49 108.22 -74.63
N ALA A 447 18.25 108.38 -75.10
CA ALA A 447 17.03 108.01 -74.38
C ALA A 447 16.30 106.88 -75.12
N ASN A 448 15.97 105.79 -74.43
CA ASN A 448 15.24 104.64 -75.00
C ASN A 448 13.97 104.35 -74.20
N THR A 449 12.93 103.83 -74.87
CA THR A 449 11.68 103.40 -74.21
C THR A 449 11.82 102.06 -73.48
N LYS A 450 12.82 101.25 -73.83
CA LYS A 450 13.19 99.98 -73.18
C LYS A 450 14.68 99.99 -72.80
N SER A 451 15.03 99.29 -71.71
CA SER A 451 16.43 99.09 -71.29
C SER A 451 17.22 98.37 -72.39
N LYS A 452 18.39 98.89 -72.73
CA LYS A 452 19.35 98.25 -73.65
C LYS A 452 20.48 97.53 -72.91
N GLY A 453 20.54 97.65 -71.59
CA GLY A 453 21.61 97.07 -70.78
C GLY A 453 22.95 97.77 -70.95
N ARG A 454 24.02 97.18 -70.41
CA ARG A 454 25.39 97.72 -70.54
C ARG A 454 25.96 97.37 -71.91
N ILE A 455 25.97 98.36 -72.80
CA ILE A 455 26.71 98.32 -74.07
C ILE A 455 27.94 99.23 -74.02
N GLU A 456 28.85 99.07 -74.98
CA GLU A 456 30.01 99.93 -75.17
C GLU A 456 29.77 100.91 -76.34
N VAL A 457 30.17 102.16 -76.15
CA VAL A 457 30.02 103.23 -77.14
C VAL A 457 31.36 103.94 -77.29
N THR A 458 31.86 104.05 -78.53
CA THR A 458 33.09 104.77 -78.83
C THR A 458 32.77 106.22 -79.19
N ILE A 459 33.34 107.17 -78.44
CA ILE A 459 33.23 108.62 -78.66
C ILE A 459 34.64 109.17 -78.81
N ASP A 460 34.93 109.86 -79.91
CA ASP A 460 36.24 110.50 -80.18
C ASP A 460 37.40 109.50 -79.99
N GLY A 461 37.26 108.31 -80.59
CA GLY A 461 38.21 107.20 -80.51
C GLY A 461 38.27 106.44 -79.17
N THR A 462 37.57 106.88 -78.12
CA THR A 462 37.58 106.24 -76.79
C THR A 462 36.30 105.46 -76.52
N THR A 463 36.42 104.18 -76.16
CA THR A 463 35.28 103.30 -75.86
C THR A 463 34.86 103.41 -74.39
N TYR A 464 33.62 103.83 -74.15
CA TYR A 464 33.00 103.94 -72.84
C TYR A 464 31.93 102.88 -72.62
N ARG A 465 31.91 102.30 -71.41
CA ARG A 465 30.78 101.46 -70.97
C ARG A 465 29.63 102.32 -70.51
N THR A 466 28.45 102.03 -71.04
CA THR A 466 27.23 102.75 -70.69
C THR A 466 26.67 102.28 -69.36
N ARG A 467 26.01 103.19 -68.64
CA ARG A 467 25.16 102.91 -67.49
C ARG A 467 23.76 103.44 -67.75
N GLU A 468 22.76 102.65 -67.40
CA GLU A 468 21.37 103.04 -67.53
C GLU A 468 20.79 103.51 -66.20
N TYR A 469 19.86 104.44 -66.27
CA TYR A 469 18.98 104.77 -65.16
C TYR A 469 17.56 105.05 -65.67
N TYR A 470 16.55 104.73 -64.87
CA TYR A 470 15.16 104.96 -65.23
C TYR A 470 14.71 106.33 -64.72
N TYR A 471 14.16 107.17 -65.60
CA TYR A 471 13.72 108.50 -65.23
C TYR A 471 12.54 108.97 -66.09
N LYS A 472 11.48 109.46 -65.42
CA LYS A 472 10.22 109.94 -66.03
C LYS A 472 9.66 108.99 -67.10
N GLY A 473 9.55 107.71 -66.76
CA GLY A 473 8.87 106.72 -67.61
C GLY A 473 9.72 106.09 -68.71
N GLY A 474 11.02 106.44 -68.83
CA GLY A 474 11.91 105.84 -69.83
C GLY A 474 13.33 105.61 -69.33
N TRP A 475 14.07 104.75 -70.03
CA TRP A 475 15.45 104.44 -69.72
C TRP A 475 16.39 105.47 -70.38
N ARG A 476 17.41 105.89 -69.65
CA ARG A 476 18.40 106.87 -70.08
C ARG A 476 19.79 106.27 -69.98
N MET A 477 20.59 106.46 -71.02
CA MET A 477 21.95 105.94 -71.08
C MET A 477 22.95 107.04 -70.82
N THR A 478 23.87 106.77 -69.89
CA THR A 478 24.96 107.66 -69.52
C THR A 478 26.32 107.00 -69.70
N ILE A 479 27.35 107.80 -69.97
CA ILE A 479 28.76 107.38 -70.00
C ILE A 479 29.61 108.32 -69.16
N GLY A 480 30.73 107.78 -68.71
CA GLY A 480 31.64 108.46 -67.79
C GLY A 480 31.13 108.44 -66.35
N ASP A 481 32.07 108.42 -65.42
CA ASP A 481 31.87 108.58 -63.99
C ASP A 481 32.90 109.61 -63.53
N PHE A 482 32.47 110.86 -63.40
CA PHE A 482 33.36 111.97 -63.09
C PHE A 482 33.03 112.51 -61.70
N SER A 483 34.04 112.70 -60.86
CA SER A 483 33.87 113.42 -59.58
C SER A 483 33.75 114.93 -59.79
N ASN A 484 34.18 115.43 -60.95
CA ASN A 484 34.11 116.84 -61.34
C ASN A 484 33.21 117.03 -62.57
N ILE A 485 32.45 118.13 -62.60
CA ILE A 485 31.54 118.46 -63.69
C ILE A 485 32.27 118.89 -64.97
N GLU A 486 33.45 119.52 -64.87
CA GLU A 486 34.18 120.00 -66.06
C GLU A 486 34.61 118.87 -66.99
N ASP A 487 35.02 117.74 -66.43
CA ASP A 487 35.38 116.54 -67.21
C ASP A 487 34.16 115.98 -67.94
N ALA A 488 33.01 115.98 -67.27
CA ALA A 488 31.75 115.55 -67.88
C ALA A 488 31.31 116.51 -69.00
N ILE A 489 31.49 117.83 -68.85
CA ILE A 489 31.20 118.81 -69.91
C ILE A 489 32.14 118.62 -71.10
N THR A 490 33.41 118.31 -70.86
CA THR A 490 34.37 118.01 -71.93
C THR A 490 33.93 116.80 -72.75
N LEU A 491 33.54 115.70 -72.09
CA LEU A 491 33.00 114.53 -72.77
C LEU A 491 31.67 114.83 -73.47
N GLN A 492 30.79 115.65 -72.88
CA GLN A 492 29.56 116.11 -73.53
C GLN A 492 29.85 116.84 -74.84
N GLY A 493 30.85 117.73 -74.85
CA GLY A 493 31.28 118.44 -76.06
C GLY A 493 31.75 117.49 -77.15
N LYS A 494 32.50 116.45 -76.79
CA LYS A 494 32.92 115.38 -77.72
C LYS A 494 31.72 114.59 -78.25
N CYS A 495 30.81 114.18 -77.37
CA CYS A 495 29.59 113.46 -77.76
C CYS A 495 28.77 114.25 -78.79
N ARG A 496 28.62 115.57 -78.60
CA ARG A 496 27.88 116.44 -79.52
C ARG A 496 28.54 116.58 -80.89
N LYS A 497 29.87 116.56 -80.96
CA LYS A 497 30.62 116.58 -82.23
C LYS A 497 30.53 115.26 -83.00
N GLU A 498 30.45 114.14 -82.28
CA GLU A 498 30.32 112.76 -82.82
C GLU A 498 28.87 112.35 -83.14
N GLY A 499 27.97 113.33 -83.36
CA GLY A 499 26.60 113.08 -83.81
C GLY A 499 25.54 112.96 -82.71
N TYR A 500 25.90 113.04 -81.41
CA TYR A 500 24.93 113.03 -80.30
C TYR A 500 24.57 114.46 -79.85
N GLY A 501 23.91 115.22 -80.73
CA GLY A 501 23.62 116.64 -80.54
C GLY A 501 22.88 116.99 -79.23
N GLU A 502 22.11 116.05 -78.68
CA GLU A 502 21.31 116.24 -77.46
C GLU A 502 22.05 115.88 -76.15
N ALA A 503 23.32 115.49 -76.19
CA ALA A 503 24.01 115.02 -74.99
C ALA A 503 24.09 116.10 -73.89
N PHE A 504 23.88 115.71 -72.61
CA PHE A 504 23.98 116.61 -71.45
C PHE A 504 24.49 115.93 -70.17
N VAL A 505 25.07 116.72 -69.26
CA VAL A 505 25.63 116.22 -68.00
C VAL A 505 24.54 115.98 -66.95
N ALA A 506 24.65 114.86 -66.25
CA ALA A 506 23.76 114.39 -65.21
C ALA A 506 24.54 114.07 -63.92
N ALA A 507 24.20 114.71 -62.81
CA ALA A 507 24.70 114.47 -61.46
C ALA A 507 23.92 113.37 -60.73
N PHE A 508 24.63 112.61 -59.89
CA PHE A 508 24.12 111.53 -59.05
C PHE A 508 24.69 111.68 -57.64
N VAL A 509 23.84 111.62 -56.61
CA VAL A 509 24.27 111.60 -55.19
C VAL A 509 24.02 110.18 -54.66
N ASN A 510 25.06 109.54 -54.14
CA ASN A 510 25.04 108.14 -53.70
C ASN A 510 24.44 107.18 -54.75
N GLY A 511 24.71 107.45 -56.03
CA GLY A 511 24.23 106.64 -57.16
C GLY A 511 22.83 106.97 -57.70
N THR A 512 22.09 107.88 -57.07
CA THR A 512 20.73 108.28 -57.49
C THR A 512 20.75 109.62 -58.23
N ARG A 513 20.02 109.73 -59.35
CA ARG A 513 19.98 110.95 -60.17
C ARG A 513 19.48 112.14 -59.34
N SER A 514 20.30 113.17 -59.22
CA SER A 514 19.91 114.42 -58.56
C SER A 514 19.46 115.46 -59.58
N LEU A 515 18.39 116.19 -59.25
CA LEU A 515 17.90 117.34 -60.01
C LEU A 515 18.31 118.67 -59.37
N ASP A 516 19.11 118.62 -58.31
CA ASP A 516 19.61 119.83 -57.68
C ASP A 516 20.52 120.58 -58.64
N MET A 517 20.04 121.75 -59.07
CA MET A 517 20.74 122.64 -59.99
C MET A 517 22.00 123.26 -59.36
N SER A 518 22.12 123.24 -58.03
CA SER A 518 23.32 123.73 -57.34
C SER A 518 24.56 122.93 -57.72
N LEU A 519 24.41 121.62 -58.00
CA LEU A 519 25.49 120.71 -58.39
C LEU A 519 26.05 120.99 -59.79
N PHE A 520 25.43 121.88 -60.57
CA PHE A 520 25.88 122.22 -61.93
C PHE A 520 26.47 123.63 -62.03
N LYS A 521 26.59 124.34 -60.91
CA LYS A 521 27.29 125.62 -60.87
C LYS A 521 28.79 125.35 -60.94
N ARG A 522 29.47 126.09 -61.84
CA ARG A 522 30.93 126.04 -62.00
C ARG A 522 31.65 126.54 -60.77
#